data_AF-A0A3B3YW40-F1
#
_entry.id   AF-A0A3B3YW40-F1
#
_cell.length_a   1.000
_cell.length_b   1.000
_cell.length_c   1.000
_cell.angle_alpha   90.00
_cell.angle_beta   90.00
_cell.angle_gamma   90.00
#
_symmetry.space_group_name_H-M   'P 1'
#
loop_
_entity.id
_entity.type
_entity.pdbx_description
1 polymer ?
#
loop_
_entity_poly.entity_id
_entity_poly.type
_entity_poly.pdbx_seq_one_letter_code
_entity_poly.pdbx_strand_id
1 'polypeptide(L)'
;IWAISPSNMPGSLSSLSESVSLPGPLYPISGTISSRSDDGSSPAISLLRSFNYFGHSYSQIYVNHNGDLTFTGPYYSYTPQQFPMYGSTDIIAPFWTDLDNRGNGNIYYVQYTSGSLLQQVTQDINTYFPALNFQANWIFIATWHEVAYFPMTGTRTTFQAVLTTNGQYSFVLMNYGSIASTSRSIQAGYDTISSSHHFTIPGSLSSNATGPNSAFSLGSNVNIPGRWAFRVDHGSLVCHFNGKRTESLRLFFCKTEPMYHGNR
;
A
#
# COMPACT_ATOMS: atom_id res chain seq x y z
N ILE A 1 16.91 -60.74 7.00
CA ILE A 1 15.87 -59.94 7.68
C ILE A 1 16.57 -59.27 8.84
N TRP A 2 16.85 -57.97 8.71
CA TRP A 2 17.75 -57.23 9.59
C TRP A 2 17.04 -56.80 10.87
N ALA A 3 17.70 -56.95 12.02
CA ALA A 3 17.33 -56.29 13.27
C ALA A 3 18.61 -55.70 13.88
N ILE A 4 18.60 -54.38 14.09
CA ILE A 4 19.62 -53.62 14.82
C ILE A 4 18.86 -52.66 15.75
N SER A 5 19.14 -52.75 17.06
CA SER A 5 19.00 -51.65 18.04
C SER A 5 20.35 -50.91 18.14
N PRO A 6 20.52 -49.68 18.69
CA PRO A 6 19.69 -49.03 19.74
C PRO A 6 19.56 -47.47 19.67
N SER A 7 18.80 -46.92 20.64
CA SER A 7 18.99 -45.62 21.33
C SER A 7 19.05 -44.30 20.54
N ASN A 8 18.02 -43.47 20.71
CA ASN A 8 18.08 -42.15 21.38
C ASN A 8 16.78 -41.38 21.15
N MET A 9 15.97 -41.22 22.22
CA MET A 9 14.92 -40.21 22.28
C MET A 9 15.52 -38.94 22.87
N PRO A 10 15.31 -37.79 22.22
CA PRO A 10 14.52 -36.78 22.91
C PRO A 10 13.50 -36.16 21.96
N GLY A 11 12.23 -36.21 22.35
CA GLY A 11 11.15 -35.54 21.63
C GLY A 11 10.16 -34.97 22.62
N SER A 12 10.55 -33.94 23.38
CA SER A 12 9.56 -33.08 24.02
C SER A 12 8.95 -32.21 22.93
N LEU A 13 7.67 -32.44 22.65
CA LEU A 13 6.82 -31.51 21.91
C LEU A 13 6.67 -30.24 22.76
N SER A 14 7.29 -29.14 22.33
CA SER A 14 6.97 -27.81 22.87
C SER A 14 6.91 -26.77 21.73
N SER A 15 5.68 -26.27 21.55
CA SER A 15 5.25 -25.01 20.94
C SER A 15 5.68 -24.67 19.50
N LEU A 16 4.71 -24.83 18.60
CA LEU A 16 4.63 -24.13 17.32
C LEU A 16 4.40 -22.62 17.51
N SER A 17 4.83 -21.87 16.49
CA SER A 17 4.61 -20.44 16.17
C SER A 17 5.62 -19.43 16.72
N GLU A 18 6.86 -19.52 16.26
CA GLU A 18 7.54 -18.27 15.89
C GLU A 18 6.82 -17.70 14.66
N SER A 19 6.04 -16.64 14.86
CA SER A 19 5.48 -15.85 13.76
C SER A 19 6.64 -15.25 12.97
N VAL A 20 7.01 -15.89 11.86
CA VAL A 20 7.97 -15.33 10.90
C VAL A 20 7.33 -14.05 10.35
N SER A 21 7.75 -12.91 10.89
CA SER A 21 7.47 -11.59 10.34
C SER A 21 8.08 -11.55 8.93
N LEU A 22 7.26 -11.85 7.91
CA LEU A 22 7.67 -11.67 6.52
C LEU A 22 8.05 -10.19 6.34
N PRO A 23 9.19 -9.86 5.71
CA PRO A 23 9.65 -8.47 5.54
C PRO A 23 8.74 -7.59 4.65
N GLY A 24 7.53 -8.03 4.34
CA GLY A 24 6.57 -7.34 3.48
C GLY A 24 6.99 -7.33 2.01
N PRO A 25 6.06 -7.06 1.08
CA PRO A 25 6.38 -6.89 -0.35
C PRO A 25 6.93 -5.48 -0.63
N LEU A 26 7.93 -5.05 0.14
CA LEU A 26 8.52 -3.72 0.05
C LEU A 26 9.46 -3.60 -1.16
N TYR A 27 9.42 -2.44 -1.83
CA TYR A 27 10.48 -2.03 -2.75
C TYR A 27 11.66 -1.42 -1.96
N PRO A 28 12.84 -1.26 -2.59
CA PRO A 28 14.03 -0.73 -1.91
C PRO A 28 13.76 0.60 -1.18
N ILE A 29 14.18 0.67 0.08
CA ILE A 29 14.07 1.86 0.90
C ILE A 29 15.25 2.76 0.58
N SER A 30 14.98 3.90 -0.04
CA SER A 30 16.01 4.87 -0.43
C SER A 30 15.39 6.25 -0.67
N GLY A 31 16.25 7.24 -0.94
CA GLY A 31 15.82 8.59 -1.31
C GLY A 31 16.11 9.65 -0.27
N THR A 32 15.42 10.77 -0.41
CA THR A 32 15.51 11.90 0.51
C THR A 32 14.77 11.56 1.80
N ILE A 33 15.39 11.89 2.92
CA ILE A 33 14.78 11.75 4.25
C ILE A 33 13.99 13.02 4.56
N SER A 34 12.70 12.88 4.91
CA SER A 34 11.91 13.99 5.45
C SER A 34 12.42 14.38 6.84
N SER A 35 12.18 15.63 7.24
CA SER A 35 12.55 16.14 8.56
C SER A 35 11.97 15.27 9.69
N ARG A 36 12.60 15.31 10.87
CA ARG A 36 12.02 14.73 12.07
C ARG A 36 11.08 15.73 12.72
N SER A 37 9.80 15.38 12.79
CA SER A 37 8.74 16.18 13.38
C SER A 37 7.55 15.27 13.67
N ASP A 38 6.75 15.64 14.66
CA ASP A 38 5.53 14.95 15.07
C ASP A 38 4.47 15.00 13.95
N ASP A 39 3.71 16.09 13.90
CA ASP A 39 2.74 16.39 12.85
C ASP A 39 3.39 17.16 11.69
N GLY A 40 4.45 16.58 11.12
CA GLY A 40 5.19 17.20 10.02
C GLY A 40 4.72 16.78 8.63
N SER A 41 5.37 17.35 7.62
CA SER A 41 5.26 16.94 6.23
C SER A 41 6.55 17.25 5.49
N SER A 42 6.78 16.62 4.35
CA SER A 42 7.81 17.06 3.41
C SER A 42 7.49 18.47 2.89
N PRO A 43 8.49 19.20 2.35
CA PRO A 43 8.21 20.28 1.40
C PRO A 43 7.40 19.77 0.21
N ALA A 44 6.89 20.68 -0.63
CA ALA A 44 6.30 20.32 -1.91
C ALA A 44 7.34 19.57 -2.77
N ILE A 45 7.03 18.36 -3.19
CA ILE A 45 7.90 17.56 -4.05
C ILE A 45 7.38 17.65 -5.48
N SER A 46 8.14 18.31 -6.36
CA SER A 46 7.82 18.34 -7.80
C SER A 46 7.94 16.94 -8.41
N LEU A 47 6.91 16.50 -9.12
CA LEU A 47 6.91 15.21 -9.80
C LEU A 47 7.65 15.31 -11.14
N LEU A 48 8.52 14.34 -11.42
CA LEU A 48 9.26 14.27 -12.69
C LEU A 48 8.36 13.94 -13.88
N ARG A 49 7.18 13.36 -13.62
CA ARG A 49 6.06 13.18 -14.56
C ARG A 49 4.77 13.51 -13.82
N SER A 50 3.80 14.08 -14.53
CA SER A 50 2.47 14.29 -13.95
C SER A 50 1.83 12.95 -13.58
N PHE A 51 1.14 12.92 -12.45
CA PHE A 51 0.38 11.76 -11.99
C PHE A 51 -1.11 12.06 -12.07
N ASN A 52 -1.85 11.27 -12.84
CA ASN A 52 -3.31 11.35 -12.88
C ASN A 52 -3.89 10.55 -11.71
N TYR A 53 -4.64 11.23 -10.84
CA TYR A 53 -5.39 10.64 -9.74
C TYR A 53 -6.87 10.97 -9.93
N PHE A 54 -7.63 9.99 -10.39
CA PHE A 54 -9.05 10.05 -10.73
C PHE A 54 -9.42 11.30 -11.53
N GLY A 55 -8.64 11.61 -12.57
CA GLY A 55 -8.87 12.75 -13.46
C GLY A 55 -8.12 14.01 -13.15
N HIS A 56 -7.68 14.14 -11.90
CA HIS A 56 -6.89 15.26 -11.48
C HIS A 56 -5.43 14.96 -11.79
N SER A 57 -4.86 15.75 -12.71
CA SER A 57 -3.44 15.67 -13.05
C SER A 57 -2.64 16.52 -12.07
N TYR A 58 -1.76 15.87 -11.31
CA TYR A 58 -0.90 16.51 -10.32
C TYR A 58 0.54 16.56 -10.78
N SER A 59 1.22 17.67 -10.49
CA SER A 59 2.64 17.88 -10.76
C SER A 59 3.48 17.99 -9.48
N GLN A 60 2.86 17.83 -8.31
CA GLN A 60 3.52 17.86 -7.02
C GLN A 60 2.84 16.89 -6.05
N ILE A 61 3.54 16.52 -4.98
CA ILE A 61 3.03 15.69 -3.89
C ILE A 61 3.67 16.09 -2.56
N TYR A 62 2.99 15.77 -1.46
CA TYR A 62 3.47 15.94 -0.10
C TYR A 62 3.46 14.57 0.59
N VAL A 63 4.51 14.29 1.36
CA VAL A 63 4.62 13.09 2.19
C VAL A 63 4.41 13.49 3.64
N ASN A 64 3.22 13.22 4.16
CA ASN A 64 2.81 13.65 5.49
C ASN A 64 3.28 12.66 6.55
N HIS A 65 3.71 13.16 7.71
CA HIS A 65 4.36 12.31 8.71
C HIS A 65 3.41 11.27 9.31
N ASN A 66 2.12 11.59 9.36
CA ASN A 66 1.04 10.75 9.88
C ASN A 66 0.57 9.65 8.91
N GLY A 67 1.33 9.33 7.85
CA GLY A 67 1.13 8.12 7.07
C GLY A 67 0.19 8.26 5.87
N ASP A 68 0.10 9.47 5.32
CA ASP A 68 -0.68 9.81 4.14
C ASP A 68 0.08 10.70 3.15
N LEU A 69 -0.44 10.78 1.93
CA LEU A 69 0.03 11.63 0.84
C LEU A 69 -1.10 12.53 0.37
N THR A 70 -0.77 13.78 0.06
CA THR A 70 -1.67 14.77 -0.51
C THR A 70 -0.99 15.50 -1.68
N PHE A 71 -1.76 16.19 -2.52
CA PHE A 71 -1.23 16.81 -3.74
C PHE A 71 -1.28 18.35 -3.77
N THR A 72 -2.15 18.96 -2.96
CA THR A 72 -2.40 20.41 -2.99
C THR A 72 -1.72 21.18 -1.85
N GLY A 73 -1.37 20.48 -0.77
CA GLY A 73 -0.69 21.05 0.39
C GLY A 73 -0.36 19.98 1.43
N PRO A 74 0.44 20.32 2.45
CA PRO A 74 0.70 19.42 3.57
C PRO A 74 -0.57 19.13 4.35
N TYR A 75 -0.65 17.94 4.95
CA TYR A 75 -1.77 17.52 5.78
C TYR A 75 -1.26 17.05 7.14
N TYR A 76 -1.69 17.75 8.20
CA TYR A 76 -1.11 17.60 9.54
C TYR A 76 -2.00 16.82 10.51
N SER A 77 -3.19 16.38 10.07
CA SER A 77 -4.11 15.68 10.96
C SER A 77 -3.54 14.32 11.37
N TYR A 78 -3.38 14.08 12.67
CA TYR A 78 -2.99 12.79 13.24
C TYR A 78 -4.19 11.89 13.56
N THR A 79 -5.40 12.44 13.54
CA THR A 79 -6.63 11.67 13.81
C THR A 79 -7.21 11.18 12.50
N PRO A 80 -7.19 9.86 12.24
CA PRO A 80 -7.76 9.32 11.02
C PRO A 80 -9.29 9.42 11.00
N GLN A 81 -9.82 9.63 9.79
CA GLN A 81 -11.25 9.64 9.50
C GLN A 81 -11.60 8.44 8.62
N GLN A 82 -12.83 7.94 8.76
CA GLN A 82 -13.32 6.87 7.92
C GLN A 82 -13.55 7.37 6.48
N PHE A 83 -13.10 6.60 5.48
CA PHE A 83 -13.52 6.85 4.09
C PHE A 83 -14.89 6.21 3.81
N PRO A 84 -15.81 6.88 3.10
CA PRO A 84 -15.64 8.21 2.49
C PRO A 84 -15.66 9.35 3.52
N MET A 85 -14.71 10.28 3.44
CA MET A 85 -14.60 11.46 4.32
C MET A 85 -15.44 12.64 3.86
N TYR A 86 -15.86 12.67 2.58
CA TYR A 86 -16.53 13.81 1.93
C TYR A 86 -15.76 15.13 2.08
N GLY A 87 -14.42 15.04 2.07
CA GLY A 87 -13.51 16.15 2.27
C GLY A 87 -13.20 16.93 0.99
N SER A 88 -12.37 17.96 1.13
CA SER A 88 -11.94 18.84 0.04
C SER A 88 -10.51 18.56 -0.45
N THR A 89 -9.94 17.41 -0.10
CA THR A 89 -8.58 17.03 -0.51
C THR A 89 -8.56 15.63 -1.08
N ASP A 90 -7.74 15.43 -2.11
CA ASP A 90 -7.33 14.10 -2.55
C ASP A 90 -6.28 13.56 -1.59
N ILE A 91 -6.46 12.33 -1.11
CA ILE A 91 -5.60 11.70 -0.13
C ILE A 91 -5.33 10.22 -0.46
N ILE A 92 -4.07 9.83 -0.34
CA ILE A 92 -3.64 8.42 -0.37
C ILE A 92 -3.07 8.10 1.00
N ALA A 93 -3.78 7.29 1.78
CA ALA A 93 -3.42 6.95 3.14
C ALA A 93 -3.02 5.47 3.22
N PRO A 94 -1.76 5.09 2.95
CA PRO A 94 -1.34 3.70 3.18
C PRO A 94 -1.50 3.30 4.66
N PHE A 95 -1.33 4.23 5.60
CA PHE A 95 -1.44 3.93 7.04
C PHE A 95 -1.60 5.23 7.85
N TRP A 96 -2.77 5.87 7.76
CA TRP A 96 -3.03 7.14 8.43
C TRP A 96 -3.32 6.95 9.92
N THR A 97 -2.42 7.45 10.76
CA THR A 97 -2.52 7.45 12.23
C THR A 97 -1.51 8.44 12.82
N ASP A 98 -1.53 8.60 14.13
CA ASP A 98 -0.63 9.49 14.87
C ASP A 98 0.77 8.85 15.02
N LEU A 99 1.68 9.26 14.14
CA LEU A 99 3.05 8.76 14.02
C LEU A 99 4.06 9.83 14.46
N ASP A 100 5.13 9.39 15.10
CA ASP A 100 6.16 10.28 15.64
C ASP A 100 7.55 9.75 15.29
N ASN A 101 8.20 10.41 14.32
CA ASN A 101 9.55 10.07 13.88
C ASN A 101 10.65 10.84 14.65
N ARG A 102 10.34 11.57 15.74
CA ARG A 102 11.37 12.30 16.52
C ARG A 102 12.33 11.36 17.23
N GLY A 103 11.81 10.23 17.76
CA GLY A 103 12.59 9.26 18.52
C GLY A 103 13.28 8.18 17.68
N ASN A 104 12.56 7.57 16.73
CA ASN A 104 13.09 6.53 15.84
C ASN A 104 12.38 6.49 14.49
N GLY A 105 12.93 5.69 13.57
CA GLY A 105 12.45 5.57 12.20
C GLY A 105 12.79 6.78 11.34
N ASN A 106 12.55 6.65 10.05
CA ASN A 106 12.73 7.71 9.06
C ASN A 106 11.63 7.61 8.01
N ILE A 107 11.28 8.76 7.42
CA ILE A 107 10.34 8.83 6.30
C ILE A 107 11.16 9.17 5.06
N TYR A 108 11.11 8.31 4.06
CA TYR A 108 11.87 8.43 2.80
C TYR A 108 10.93 8.71 1.64
N TYR A 109 11.41 9.45 0.65
CA TYR A 109 10.77 9.53 -0.65
C TYR A 109 11.78 9.59 -1.80
N VAL A 110 11.43 8.96 -2.91
CA VAL A 110 12.28 8.85 -4.10
C VAL A 110 11.44 8.74 -5.38
N GLN A 111 11.99 9.21 -6.50
CA GLN A 111 11.41 9.08 -7.83
C GLN A 111 12.37 8.38 -8.79
N TYR A 112 11.82 7.62 -9.72
CA TYR A 112 12.56 6.95 -10.79
C TYR A 112 11.89 7.17 -12.14
N THR A 113 12.68 7.40 -13.18
CA THR A 113 12.23 7.45 -14.59
C THR A 113 12.97 6.45 -15.48
N SER A 114 13.92 5.71 -14.92
CA SER A 114 14.70 4.67 -15.60
C SER A 114 15.28 3.68 -14.56
N GLY A 115 15.85 2.57 -15.04
CA GLY A 115 16.52 1.57 -14.20
C GLY A 115 15.70 0.29 -13.98
N SER A 116 16.31 -0.69 -13.31
CA SER A 116 15.73 -2.03 -13.08
C SER A 116 14.45 -1.98 -12.26
N LEU A 117 14.30 -1.00 -11.36
CA LEU A 117 13.08 -0.86 -10.56
C LEU A 117 11.85 -0.54 -11.41
N LEU A 118 11.99 0.24 -12.50
CA LEU A 118 10.90 0.46 -13.47
C LEU A 118 10.45 -0.84 -14.12
N GLN A 119 11.40 -1.72 -14.45
CA GLN A 119 11.10 -3.03 -15.05
C GLN A 119 10.37 -3.93 -14.04
N GLN A 120 10.82 -3.95 -12.78
CA GLN A 120 10.17 -4.71 -11.72
C GLN A 120 8.73 -4.25 -11.48
N VAL A 121 8.50 -2.94 -11.29
CA VAL A 121 7.13 -2.41 -11.10
C VAL A 121 6.26 -2.65 -12.33
N THR A 122 6.84 -2.54 -13.53
CA THR A 122 6.12 -2.87 -14.78
C THR A 122 5.67 -4.33 -14.79
N GLN A 123 6.55 -5.26 -14.42
CA GLN A 123 6.22 -6.69 -14.35
C GLN A 123 5.15 -6.95 -13.28
N ASP A 124 5.26 -6.35 -12.10
CA ASP A 124 4.27 -6.48 -11.03
C ASP A 124 2.89 -5.99 -11.49
N ILE A 125 2.80 -4.80 -12.08
CA ILE A 125 1.53 -4.26 -12.60
C ILE A 125 0.97 -5.14 -13.71
N ASN A 126 1.79 -5.60 -14.65
CA ASN A 126 1.32 -6.50 -15.71
C ASN A 126 0.90 -7.88 -15.18
N THR A 127 1.45 -8.32 -14.06
CA THR A 127 0.98 -9.55 -13.38
C THR A 127 -0.42 -9.36 -12.82
N TYR A 128 -0.71 -8.19 -12.24
CA TYR A 128 -2.00 -7.91 -11.62
C TYR A 128 -3.07 -7.45 -12.63
N PHE A 129 -2.65 -6.78 -13.71
CA PHE A 129 -3.51 -6.16 -14.73
C PHE A 129 -3.03 -6.50 -16.15
N PRO A 130 -3.03 -7.79 -16.56
CA PRO A 130 -2.40 -8.26 -17.79
C PRO A 130 -3.02 -7.69 -19.08
N ALA A 131 -4.27 -7.24 -19.03
CA ALA A 131 -4.98 -6.70 -20.20
C ALA A 131 -4.52 -5.29 -20.63
N LEU A 132 -3.72 -4.59 -19.82
CA LEU A 132 -3.40 -3.19 -20.05
C LEU A 132 -2.09 -2.96 -20.81
N ASN A 133 -1.23 -3.97 -20.91
CA ASN A 133 0.12 -3.86 -21.50
C ASN A 133 0.87 -2.62 -20.95
N PHE A 134 0.97 -2.53 -19.64
CA PHE A 134 1.54 -1.39 -18.94
C PHE A 134 3.06 -1.36 -19.11
N GLN A 135 3.63 -0.17 -19.21
CA GLN A 135 5.07 0.05 -19.22
C GLN A 135 5.36 1.31 -18.41
N ALA A 136 5.79 1.16 -17.16
CA ALA A 136 6.07 2.30 -16.30
C ALA A 136 7.11 3.20 -16.97
N ASN A 137 6.85 4.51 -16.96
CA ASN A 137 7.83 5.54 -17.31
C ASN A 137 8.19 6.41 -16.10
N TRP A 138 7.51 6.19 -14.97
CA TRP A 138 7.72 6.92 -13.73
C TRP A 138 7.25 6.11 -12.52
N ILE A 139 7.99 6.23 -11.42
CA ILE A 139 7.64 5.70 -10.11
C ILE A 139 7.95 6.78 -9.06
N PHE A 140 7.08 6.92 -8.07
CA PHE A 140 7.34 7.59 -6.81
C PHE A 140 7.12 6.60 -5.66
N ILE A 141 8.02 6.56 -4.69
CA ILE A 141 7.91 5.72 -3.50
C ILE A 141 8.04 6.61 -2.28
N ALA A 142 7.04 6.57 -1.39
CA ALA A 142 7.15 7.07 -0.02
C ALA A 142 7.20 5.88 0.95
N THR A 143 8.17 5.89 1.86
CA THR A 143 8.35 4.84 2.88
C THR A 143 8.38 5.46 4.26
N TRP A 144 7.50 5.02 5.15
CA TRP A 144 7.63 5.23 6.58
C TRP A 144 8.34 4.00 7.11
N HIS A 145 9.63 4.11 7.45
CA HIS A 145 10.46 2.98 7.84
C HIS A 145 10.75 3.03 9.34
N GLU A 146 10.31 1.98 10.04
CA GLU A 146 10.46 1.83 11.49
C GLU A 146 10.00 3.05 12.29
N VAL A 147 8.95 3.74 11.83
CA VAL A 147 8.41 4.93 12.51
C VAL A 147 7.61 4.50 13.74
N ALA A 148 7.75 5.23 14.84
CA ALA A 148 7.02 4.99 16.08
C ALA A 148 5.65 5.66 16.06
N TYR A 149 4.77 5.21 16.96
CA TYR A 149 3.57 5.96 17.30
C TYR A 149 3.93 7.11 18.26
N PHE A 150 3.17 8.21 18.24
CA PHE A 150 3.34 9.27 19.23
C PHE A 150 3.12 8.75 20.67
N PRO A 151 3.85 9.26 21.68
CA PRO A 151 4.88 10.31 21.61
C PRO A 151 6.31 9.76 21.65
N MET A 152 6.77 8.99 20.65
CA MET A 152 8.07 8.29 20.67
C MET A 152 8.03 6.98 21.50
N THR A 153 7.04 6.14 21.26
CA THR A 153 6.88 4.84 21.95
C THR A 153 8.02 3.85 21.72
N GLY A 154 8.96 4.11 20.80
CA GLY A 154 10.01 3.17 20.39
C GLY A 154 9.49 2.03 19.50
N THR A 155 8.20 2.05 19.14
CA THR A 155 7.63 1.05 18.23
C THR A 155 8.19 1.20 16.83
N ARG A 156 8.16 0.12 16.05
CA ARG A 156 8.67 0.10 14.67
C ARG A 156 7.57 -0.36 13.72
N THR A 157 7.02 0.59 12.97
CA THR A 157 6.04 0.31 11.92
C THR A 157 6.63 0.70 10.57
N THR A 158 6.55 -0.20 9.59
CA THR A 158 7.07 -0.01 8.23
C THR A 158 6.01 -0.24 7.16
N PHE A 159 5.78 0.74 6.31
CA PHE A 159 4.88 0.65 5.16
C PHE A 159 5.30 1.61 4.03
N GLN A 160 4.75 1.38 2.83
CA GLN A 160 5.01 2.18 1.64
C GLN A 160 3.73 2.58 0.90
N ALA A 161 3.76 3.75 0.28
CA ALA A 161 2.92 4.09 -0.86
C ALA A 161 3.80 4.21 -2.11
N VAL A 162 3.38 3.56 -3.20
CA VAL A 162 4.07 3.53 -4.48
C VAL A 162 3.12 4.03 -5.55
N LEU A 163 3.47 5.12 -6.23
CA LEU A 163 2.71 5.65 -7.35
C LEU A 163 3.49 5.35 -8.63
N THR A 164 2.82 4.90 -9.68
CA THR A 164 3.47 4.68 -10.98
C THR A 164 2.53 5.00 -12.13
N THR A 165 3.10 5.44 -13.26
CA THR A 165 2.33 5.74 -14.47
C THR A 165 3.13 5.42 -15.73
N ASN A 166 2.41 5.25 -16.83
CA ASN A 166 2.96 5.30 -18.20
C ASN A 166 2.47 6.54 -18.99
N GLY A 167 1.78 7.46 -18.33
CA GLY A 167 1.12 8.64 -18.92
C GLY A 167 -0.35 8.42 -19.32
N GLN A 168 -0.78 7.16 -19.47
CA GLN A 168 -2.19 6.81 -19.73
C GLN A 168 -2.84 6.15 -18.51
N TYR A 169 -2.16 5.18 -17.90
CA TYR A 169 -2.61 4.46 -16.72
C TYR A 169 -1.80 4.90 -15.50
N SER A 170 -2.47 4.97 -14.35
CA SER A 170 -1.89 5.35 -13.07
C SER A 170 -2.24 4.29 -12.05
N PHE A 171 -1.26 3.90 -11.24
CA PHE A 171 -1.46 2.95 -10.16
C PHE A 171 -0.94 3.48 -8.83
N VAL A 172 -1.63 3.09 -7.77
CA VAL A 172 -1.18 3.22 -6.38
C VAL A 172 -1.02 1.81 -5.83
N LEU A 173 0.14 1.50 -5.26
CA LEU A 173 0.35 0.33 -4.43
C LEU A 173 0.59 0.76 -2.98
N MET A 174 0.06 -0.02 -2.05
CA MET A 174 0.33 0.08 -0.62
C MET A 174 0.97 -1.22 -0.17
N ASN A 175 2.19 -1.13 0.36
CA ASN A 175 2.96 -2.29 0.82
C ASN A 175 3.19 -2.22 2.33
N TYR A 176 3.00 -3.33 3.02
CA TYR A 176 3.12 -3.42 4.47
C TYR A 176 4.26 -4.36 4.87
N GLY A 177 5.21 -3.82 5.64
CA GLY A 177 6.23 -4.60 6.35
C GLY A 177 5.76 -4.96 7.75
N SER A 178 6.68 -4.90 8.71
CA SER A 178 6.34 -5.09 10.13
C SER A 178 5.49 -3.93 10.64
N ILE A 179 4.36 -4.24 11.28
CA ILE A 179 3.45 -3.27 11.92
C ILE A 179 3.43 -3.56 13.42
N ALA A 180 3.96 -2.64 14.22
CA ALA A 180 3.94 -2.77 15.67
C ALA A 180 2.51 -2.61 16.22
N SER A 181 2.15 -3.39 17.24
CA SER A 181 0.83 -3.31 17.90
C SER A 181 0.55 -1.94 18.52
N THR A 182 -0.70 -1.50 18.46
CA THR A 182 -1.17 -0.24 19.07
C THR A 182 -2.67 -0.30 19.39
N SER A 183 -3.16 0.60 20.23
CA SER A 183 -4.60 0.86 20.42
C SER A 183 -5.13 2.03 19.59
N ARG A 184 -4.25 2.69 18.82
CA ARG A 184 -4.61 3.82 17.96
C ARG A 184 -5.49 3.35 16.80
N SER A 185 -6.44 4.20 16.43
CA SER A 185 -7.17 4.05 15.18
C SER A 185 -6.22 4.26 14.01
N ILE A 186 -6.36 3.43 12.98
CA ILE A 186 -5.57 3.51 11.75
C ILE A 186 -6.53 3.43 10.56
N GLN A 187 -6.44 4.38 9.63
CA GLN A 187 -7.17 4.34 8.36
C GLN A 187 -6.21 4.00 7.23
N ALA A 188 -6.54 3.01 6.41
CA ALA A 188 -5.78 2.66 5.22
C ALA A 188 -6.66 2.62 3.98
N GLY A 189 -6.20 3.21 2.88
CA GLY A 189 -6.92 3.32 1.63
C GLY A 189 -6.71 4.66 0.93
N TYR A 190 -7.71 5.11 0.19
CA TYR A 190 -7.65 6.41 -0.49
C TYR A 190 -9.03 7.05 -0.59
N ASP A 191 -9.05 8.36 -0.78
CA ASP A 191 -10.27 9.15 -0.95
C ASP A 191 -9.99 10.37 -1.84
N THR A 192 -10.98 10.77 -2.63
CA THR A 192 -10.91 11.96 -3.48
C THR A 192 -11.73 13.10 -2.89
N ILE A 193 -11.57 14.30 -3.44
CA ILE A 193 -12.48 15.43 -3.22
C ILE A 193 -13.95 14.98 -3.37
N SER A 194 -14.78 15.34 -2.38
CA SER A 194 -16.20 14.96 -2.26
C SER A 194 -16.45 13.45 -2.25
N SER A 195 -15.41 12.63 -2.08
CA SER A 195 -15.44 11.17 -2.12
C SER A 195 -16.07 10.57 -3.37
N SER A 196 -15.87 11.22 -4.52
CA SER A 196 -16.31 10.69 -5.83
C SER A 196 -15.72 9.29 -6.12
N HIS A 197 -14.48 9.05 -5.66
CA HIS A 197 -13.85 7.75 -5.63
C HIS A 197 -13.18 7.54 -4.27
N HIS A 198 -13.38 6.37 -3.67
CA HIS A 198 -12.73 6.02 -2.40
C HIS A 198 -12.61 4.51 -2.26
N PHE A 199 -11.67 4.08 -1.41
CA PHE A 199 -11.56 2.69 -0.99
C PHE A 199 -11.01 2.63 0.43
N THR A 200 -11.60 1.76 1.26
CA THR A 200 -11.13 1.46 2.61
C THR A 200 -10.56 0.05 2.62
N ILE A 201 -9.29 -0.09 2.98
CA ILE A 201 -8.68 -1.41 3.17
C ILE A 201 -9.34 -2.10 4.38
N PRO A 202 -9.81 -3.35 4.22
CA PRO A 202 -10.36 -4.14 5.32
C PRO A 202 -9.45 -4.15 6.55
N GLY A 203 -10.04 -3.92 7.72
CA GLY A 203 -9.30 -3.79 8.99
C GLY A 203 -9.09 -2.35 9.44
N SER A 204 -9.27 -1.35 8.57
CA SER A 204 -9.23 0.07 8.95
C SER A 204 -10.19 0.36 10.12
N LEU A 205 -9.72 1.20 11.05
CA LEU A 205 -10.41 1.61 12.27
C LEU A 205 -10.86 0.44 13.18
N SER A 206 -10.23 -0.73 13.04
CA SER A 206 -10.48 -1.90 13.88
C SER A 206 -9.21 -2.34 14.62
N SER A 207 -9.38 -3.20 15.64
CA SER A 207 -8.25 -3.80 16.38
C SER A 207 -7.33 -4.64 15.50
N ASN A 208 -7.81 -5.09 14.33
CA ASN A 208 -7.05 -5.94 13.43
C ASN A 208 -6.18 -5.13 12.45
N ALA A 209 -6.17 -3.80 12.53
CA ALA A 209 -5.30 -2.96 11.69
C ALA A 209 -3.79 -3.14 11.99
N THR A 210 -3.44 -3.73 13.13
CA THR A 210 -2.10 -3.61 13.71
C THR A 210 -1.57 -4.90 14.29
N GLY A 211 -0.26 -4.93 14.56
CA GLY A 211 0.42 -6.08 15.16
C GLY A 211 0.76 -7.17 14.14
N PRO A 212 1.28 -8.32 14.61
CA PRO A 212 1.78 -9.39 13.75
C PRO A 212 0.71 -10.01 12.85
N ASN A 213 -0.57 -9.90 13.23
CA ASN A 213 -1.71 -10.40 12.46
C ASN A 213 -2.53 -9.27 11.81
N SER A 214 -1.88 -8.13 11.50
CA SER A 214 -2.55 -7.02 10.84
C SER A 214 -3.26 -7.47 9.56
N ALA A 215 -4.53 -7.09 9.41
CA ALA A 215 -5.31 -7.29 8.19
C ALA A 215 -4.66 -6.61 6.98
N PHE A 216 -3.87 -5.55 7.19
CA PHE A 216 -3.14 -4.89 6.11
C PHE A 216 -1.98 -5.75 5.60
N SER A 217 -1.21 -6.36 6.53
CA SER A 217 -0.06 -7.23 6.22
C SER A 217 -0.47 -8.62 5.74
N LEU A 218 -1.59 -9.15 6.21
CA LEU A 218 -2.07 -10.48 5.81
C LEU A 218 -3.00 -10.44 4.60
N GLY A 219 -3.73 -9.34 4.40
CA GLY A 219 -4.66 -9.15 3.30
C GLY A 219 -3.98 -8.69 2.01
N SER A 220 -4.73 -8.79 0.90
CA SER A 220 -4.30 -8.33 -0.42
C SER A 220 -5.49 -8.33 -1.39
N ASN A 221 -5.47 -7.45 -2.39
CA ASN A 221 -6.35 -7.55 -3.57
C ASN A 221 -5.65 -8.11 -4.83
N VAL A 222 -4.35 -8.43 -4.73
CA VAL A 222 -3.53 -8.96 -5.83
C VAL A 222 -2.88 -10.31 -5.51
N ASN A 223 -3.37 -10.98 -4.45
CA ASN A 223 -2.86 -12.27 -3.96
C ASN A 223 -1.38 -12.26 -3.54
N ILE A 224 -0.87 -11.10 -3.12
CA ILE A 224 0.45 -10.96 -2.51
C ILE A 224 0.22 -10.37 -1.11
N PRO A 225 0.33 -11.18 -0.03
CA PRO A 225 0.09 -10.70 1.33
C PRO A 225 0.85 -9.41 1.63
N GLY A 226 0.15 -8.40 2.14
CA GLY A 226 0.72 -7.11 2.47
C GLY A 226 0.85 -6.17 1.28
N ARG A 227 0.35 -6.52 0.10
CA ARG A 227 0.30 -5.65 -1.08
C ARG A 227 -1.12 -5.42 -1.53
N TRP A 228 -1.45 -4.15 -1.70
CA TRP A 228 -2.71 -3.67 -2.26
C TRP A 228 -2.41 -2.81 -3.48
N ALA A 229 -3.05 -3.04 -4.62
CA ALA A 229 -2.80 -2.29 -5.85
C ALA A 229 -4.10 -1.79 -6.47
N PHE A 230 -4.13 -0.52 -6.84
CA PHE A 230 -5.32 0.16 -7.35
C PHE A 230 -4.98 0.91 -8.63
N ARG A 231 -5.82 0.76 -9.65
CA ARG A 231 -5.80 1.63 -10.84
C ARG A 231 -6.55 2.92 -10.53
N VAL A 232 -5.95 4.07 -10.81
CA VAL A 232 -6.43 5.40 -10.36
C VAL A 232 -6.45 6.47 -11.47
N ASP A 233 -6.40 6.12 -12.76
CA ASP A 233 -6.32 7.08 -13.89
C ASP A 233 -7.67 7.54 -14.51
N HIS A 234 -8.82 7.20 -13.92
CA HIS A 234 -10.20 7.28 -14.50
C HIS A 234 -10.72 6.06 -15.26
N GLY A 235 -10.00 4.94 -15.31
CA GLY A 235 -10.57 3.73 -15.88
C GLY A 235 -11.86 3.30 -15.16
N SER A 236 -13.02 3.46 -15.81
CA SER A 236 -14.19 2.63 -15.51
C SER A 236 -13.73 1.18 -15.58
N LEU A 237 -13.75 0.47 -14.46
CA LEU A 237 -13.60 -0.98 -14.45
C LEU A 237 -14.87 -1.55 -15.11
N VAL A 238 -14.92 -1.60 -16.43
CA VAL A 238 -15.92 -2.38 -17.15
C VAL A 238 -15.57 -3.85 -16.94
N CYS A 239 -16.08 -4.44 -15.86
CA CYS A 239 -16.06 -5.88 -15.70
C CYS A 239 -17.18 -6.47 -16.57
N HIS A 240 -16.81 -7.29 -17.54
CA HIS A 240 -17.77 -8.13 -18.28
C HIS A 240 -18.06 -9.39 -17.45
N PHE A 241 -19.13 -9.37 -16.66
CA PHE A 241 -19.73 -10.60 -16.13
C PHE A 241 -20.74 -11.14 -17.15
N ASN A 242 -20.51 -12.34 -17.69
CA ASN A 242 -21.43 -13.05 -18.60
C ASN A 242 -21.96 -12.21 -19.78
N GLY A 243 -21.09 -11.44 -20.45
CA GLY A 243 -21.46 -10.70 -21.66
C GLY A 243 -22.45 -9.54 -21.45
N LYS A 244 -22.77 -9.16 -20.21
CA LYS A 244 -23.55 -7.95 -19.91
C LYS A 244 -22.64 -6.84 -19.41
N ARG A 245 -22.84 -5.62 -19.93
CA ARG A 245 -22.25 -4.40 -19.36
C ARG A 245 -22.85 -4.17 -17.99
N THR A 246 -22.03 -4.27 -16.94
CA THR A 246 -22.39 -3.84 -15.59
C THR A 246 -21.48 -2.70 -15.19
N GLU A 247 -22.00 -1.47 -15.24
CA GLU A 247 -21.42 -0.33 -14.53
C GLU A 247 -21.81 -0.47 -13.05
N SER A 248 -21.07 -1.27 -12.31
CA SER A 248 -21.22 -1.34 -10.86
C SER A 248 -19.94 -0.80 -10.23
N LEU A 249 -20.07 0.29 -9.49
CA LEU A 249 -19.05 0.94 -8.65
C LEU A 249 -18.49 0.03 -7.53
N ARG A 250 -18.84 -1.26 -7.54
CA ARG A 250 -18.49 -2.25 -6.52
C ARG A 250 -18.13 -3.59 -7.15
N LEU A 251 -17.02 -3.67 -7.87
CA LEU A 251 -16.37 -4.94 -8.20
C LEU A 251 -14.87 -4.67 -8.37
N PHE A 252 -14.15 -4.57 -7.25
CA PHE A 252 -12.69 -4.41 -7.19
C PHE A 252 -11.91 -5.71 -7.46
N PHE A 253 -12.56 -6.73 -8.02
CA PHE A 253 -11.95 -8.02 -8.32
C PHE A 253 -12.36 -8.46 -9.73
N CYS A 254 -11.75 -7.89 -10.76
CA CYS A 254 -11.77 -8.51 -12.07
C CYS A 254 -10.62 -9.51 -12.15
N LYS A 255 -10.86 -10.77 -11.75
CA LYS A 255 -10.07 -11.89 -12.27
C LYS A 255 -10.56 -12.17 -13.68
N THR A 256 -9.70 -12.09 -14.67
CA THR A 256 -9.96 -12.67 -15.99
C THR A 256 -9.88 -14.19 -15.85
N GLU A 257 -11.00 -14.90 -15.87
CA GLU A 257 -10.97 -16.35 -16.11
C GLU A 257 -10.81 -16.61 -17.62
N PRO A 258 -9.99 -17.58 -18.05
CA PRO A 258 -9.88 -17.96 -19.44
C PRO A 258 -11.18 -18.59 -19.91
N MET A 259 -11.74 -18.10 -21.04
CA MET A 259 -12.87 -18.76 -21.69
C MET A 259 -12.46 -20.16 -22.14
N TYR A 260 -12.99 -21.19 -21.47
CA TYR A 260 -13.02 -22.53 -22.03
C TYR A 260 -14.00 -22.52 -23.22
N HIS A 261 -13.47 -22.58 -24.44
CA HIS A 261 -14.26 -22.96 -25.60
C HIS A 261 -14.64 -24.44 -25.48
N GLY A 262 -15.86 -24.71 -25.04
CA GLY A 262 -16.47 -26.03 -25.14
C GLY A 262 -16.85 -26.32 -26.59
N ASN A 263 -16.12 -27.23 -27.23
CA ASN A 263 -16.59 -27.92 -28.43
C ASN A 263 -17.64 -28.96 -28.03
N ARG A 264 -18.91 -28.74 -28.40
CA ARG A 264 -19.83 -29.67 -29.09
C ARG A 264 -21.23 -29.11 -29.15
#